data_AF-A0A558QR62-F1
#
_entry.id   AF-A0A558QR62-F1
#
_cell.length_a   1.000
_cell.length_b   1.000
_cell.length_c   1.000
_cell.angle_alpha   90.00
_cell.angle_beta   90.00
_cell.angle_gamma   90.00
#
_symmetry.space_group_name_H-M   'P 1'
#
loop_
_entity.id
_entity.type
_entity.pdbx_description
1 polymer ?
#
loop_
_entity_poly.entity_id
_entity_poly.type
_entity_poly.pdbx_seq_one_letter_code
_entity_poly.pdbx_strand_id
1 'polypeptide(L)'
;MSKPLSAETMAIVKATAPSLQKHGVEITSRMYERLFADPEIRFLFDMAAQASGEQPRRLAAAILAFAQNVDRLEAIKGAVERISSRHVDTQIKPEHYPAVAYALLSAISDVLGENATDEVLNAWGEAYLFLSDILIEREEALHREKEAA
;
A
#
# COMPACT_ATOMS: atom_id res chain seq x y z
N MET A 1 3.62 -0.80 17.63
CA MET A 1 4.68 0.21 17.45
C MET A 1 5.74 -0.36 16.53
N SER A 2 5.58 -0.12 15.25
CA SER A 2 6.55 -0.50 14.22
C SER A 2 7.86 0.22 14.43
N LYS A 3 8.96 -0.46 14.14
CA LYS A 3 10.29 0.16 14.15
C LYS A 3 10.32 1.28 13.10
N PRO A 4 10.83 2.49 13.43
CA PRO A 4 11.02 3.54 12.44
C PRO A 4 11.89 3.04 11.28
N LEU A 5 11.54 3.47 10.06
CA LEU A 5 12.34 3.16 8.87
C LEU A 5 13.76 3.73 9.01
N SER A 6 14.74 3.00 8.49
CA SER A 6 16.11 3.49 8.45
C SER A 6 16.25 4.68 7.49
N ALA A 7 17.25 5.53 7.72
CA ALA A 7 17.54 6.65 6.80
C ALA A 7 17.87 6.16 5.38
N GLU A 8 18.52 5.01 5.28
CA GLU A 8 18.85 4.34 4.02
C GLU A 8 17.59 3.88 3.28
N THR A 9 16.71 3.16 3.97
CA THR A 9 15.40 2.72 3.44
C THR A 9 14.59 3.90 2.92
N MET A 10 14.49 4.98 3.71
CA MET A 10 13.77 6.20 3.31
C MET A 10 14.41 6.86 2.08
N ALA A 11 15.75 6.89 1.99
CA ALA A 11 16.46 7.45 0.85
C ALA A 11 16.19 6.65 -0.44
N ILE A 12 16.23 5.31 -0.36
CA ILE A 12 15.96 4.43 -1.51
C ILE A 12 14.51 4.59 -1.99
N VAL A 13 13.54 4.58 -1.08
CA VAL A 13 12.12 4.77 -1.40
C VAL A 13 11.90 6.12 -2.10
N LYS A 14 12.48 7.20 -1.58
CA LYS A 14 12.40 8.53 -2.19
C LYS A 14 13.08 8.59 -3.56
N ALA A 15 14.26 8.01 -3.70
CA ALA A 15 15.03 8.03 -4.94
C ALA A 15 14.33 7.23 -6.06
N THR A 16 13.61 6.17 -5.71
CA THR A 16 12.92 5.29 -6.67
C THR A 16 11.45 5.65 -6.89
N ALA A 17 10.84 6.47 -6.03
CA ALA A 17 9.47 6.94 -6.16
C ALA A 17 9.13 7.57 -7.54
N PRO A 18 10.00 8.37 -8.19
CA PRO A 18 9.71 8.90 -9.53
C PRO A 18 9.59 7.80 -10.61
N SER A 19 10.38 6.74 -10.52
CA SER A 19 10.27 5.59 -11.42
C SER A 19 8.94 4.86 -11.19
N LEU A 20 8.54 4.66 -9.92
CA LEU A 20 7.23 4.08 -9.61
C LEU A 20 6.08 5.01 -10.05
N GLN A 21 6.24 6.34 -9.98
CA GLN A 21 5.24 7.28 -10.48
C GLN A 21 5.03 7.14 -11.98
N LYS A 22 6.11 7.04 -12.76
CA LYS A 22 6.06 6.86 -14.21
C LYS A 22 5.31 5.58 -14.61
N HIS A 23 5.47 4.52 -13.82
CA HIS A 23 4.88 3.21 -14.07
C HIS A 23 3.70 2.88 -13.14
N GLY A 24 3.16 3.85 -12.39
CA GLY A 24 2.32 3.56 -11.22
C GLY A 24 1.02 2.84 -11.55
N VAL A 25 0.37 3.20 -12.66
CA VAL A 25 -0.84 2.53 -13.13
C VAL A 25 -0.54 1.11 -13.63
N GLU A 26 0.59 0.91 -14.31
CA GLU A 26 1.02 -0.40 -14.79
C GLU A 26 1.32 -1.34 -13.62
N ILE A 27 2.11 -0.87 -12.64
CA ILE A 27 2.43 -1.59 -11.40
C ILE A 27 1.15 -1.96 -10.65
N THR A 28 0.26 -1.00 -10.42
CA THR A 28 -0.97 -1.28 -9.66
C THR A 28 -1.94 -2.19 -10.42
N SER A 29 -1.98 -2.13 -11.75
CA SER A 29 -2.76 -3.07 -12.55
C SER A 29 -2.21 -4.49 -12.43
N ARG A 30 -0.89 -4.68 -12.58
CA ARG A 30 -0.23 -5.98 -12.38
C ARG A 30 -0.38 -6.52 -10.96
N MET A 31 -0.31 -5.64 -9.97
CA MET A 31 -0.55 -5.97 -8.58
C MET A 31 -1.98 -6.51 -8.40
N TYR A 32 -2.99 -5.87 -8.97
CA TYR A 32 -4.37 -6.36 -8.87
C TYR A 32 -4.61 -7.67 -9.62
N GLU A 33 -3.98 -7.88 -10.78
CA GLU A 33 -4.02 -9.17 -11.48
C GLU A 33 -3.52 -10.32 -10.59
N ARG A 34 -2.42 -10.08 -9.85
CA ARG A 34 -1.86 -11.04 -8.90
C ARG A 34 -2.74 -11.20 -7.66
N LEU A 35 -3.23 -10.10 -7.11
CA LEU A 35 -4.04 -10.09 -5.89
C LEU A 35 -5.38 -10.81 -6.08
N PHE A 36 -6.01 -10.64 -7.25
CA PHE A 36 -7.31 -11.25 -7.57
C PHE A 36 -7.22 -12.69 -8.08
N ALA A 37 -6.01 -13.25 -8.14
CA ALA A 37 -5.85 -14.69 -8.27
C ALA A 37 -6.41 -15.43 -7.04
N ASP A 38 -6.45 -14.76 -5.88
CA ASP A 38 -7.19 -15.21 -4.70
C ASP A 38 -8.66 -14.73 -4.79
N PRO A 39 -9.64 -15.66 -4.93
CA PRO A 39 -11.05 -15.31 -5.02
C PRO A 39 -11.59 -14.65 -3.74
N GLU A 40 -11.14 -15.06 -2.56
CA GLU A 40 -11.64 -14.52 -1.28
C GLU A 40 -11.25 -13.05 -1.15
N ILE A 41 -10.00 -12.73 -1.49
CA ILE A 41 -9.52 -11.35 -1.52
C ILE A 41 -10.29 -10.56 -2.58
N ARG A 42 -10.48 -11.12 -3.78
CA ARG A 42 -11.22 -10.45 -4.86
C ARG A 42 -12.64 -10.04 -4.43
N PHE A 43 -13.33 -10.83 -3.61
CA PHE A 43 -14.67 -10.50 -3.11
C PHE A 43 -14.72 -9.26 -2.20
N LEU A 44 -13.59 -8.81 -1.66
CA LEU A 44 -13.50 -7.61 -0.82
C LEU A 44 -13.46 -6.31 -1.64
N PHE A 45 -13.32 -6.38 -2.96
CA PHE A 45 -13.11 -5.22 -3.82
C PHE A 45 -14.36 -4.82 -4.61
N ASP A 46 -14.50 -3.51 -4.83
CA ASP A 46 -15.46 -2.97 -5.79
C ASP A 46 -14.96 -3.20 -7.22
N MET A 47 -15.52 -4.22 -7.86
CA MET A 47 -15.14 -4.60 -9.22
C MET A 47 -15.51 -3.55 -10.28
N ALA A 48 -16.45 -2.63 -10.01
CA ALA A 48 -16.76 -1.53 -10.93
C ALA A 48 -15.67 -0.45 -10.90
N ALA A 49 -15.19 -0.10 -9.69
CA ALA A 49 -14.03 0.78 -9.52
C ALA A 49 -12.75 0.16 -10.11
N GLN A 50 -12.64 -1.18 -10.07
CA GLN A 50 -11.56 -1.89 -10.75
C GLN A 50 -11.68 -1.80 -12.27
N ALA A 51 -12.84 -2.13 -12.84
CA ALA A 51 -13.05 -2.14 -14.29
C ALA A 51 -12.85 -0.75 -14.92
N SER A 52 -13.19 0.32 -14.20
CA SER A 52 -12.95 1.71 -14.62
C SER A 52 -11.50 2.18 -14.47
N GLY A 53 -10.63 1.38 -13.85
CA GLY A 53 -9.24 1.72 -13.53
C GLY A 53 -9.09 2.77 -12.42
N GLU A 54 -10.17 3.13 -11.73
CA GLU A 54 -10.13 4.09 -10.63
C GLU A 54 -9.36 3.53 -9.43
N GLN A 55 -9.60 2.26 -9.10
CA GLN A 55 -8.95 1.60 -7.96
C GLN A 55 -7.41 1.52 -8.11
N PRO A 56 -6.83 1.08 -9.25
CA PRO A 56 -5.39 1.18 -9.51
C PRO A 56 -4.81 2.59 -9.34
N ARG A 57 -5.50 3.62 -9.89
CA ARG A 57 -5.04 5.01 -9.76
C ARG A 57 -5.03 5.50 -8.32
N ARG A 58 -6.06 5.17 -7.54
CA ARG A 58 -6.16 5.54 -6.12
C ARG A 58 -5.02 4.91 -5.32
N LEU A 59 -4.75 3.62 -5.52
CA LEU A 59 -3.64 2.93 -4.86
C LEU A 59 -2.29 3.52 -5.24
N ALA A 60 -2.06 3.78 -6.53
CA ALA A 60 -0.81 4.37 -7.01
C ALA A 60 -0.57 5.76 -6.38
N ALA A 61 -1.61 6.59 -6.30
CA ALA A 61 -1.52 7.90 -5.66
C ALA A 61 -1.22 7.80 -4.16
N ALA A 62 -1.81 6.83 -3.44
CA ALA A 62 -1.55 6.62 -2.02
C ALA A 62 -0.10 6.19 -1.76
N ILE A 63 0.41 5.20 -2.52
CA ILE A 63 1.79 4.71 -2.41
C ILE A 63 2.79 5.84 -2.71
N LEU A 64 2.53 6.62 -3.77
CA LEU A 64 3.40 7.74 -4.14
C LEU A 64 3.39 8.84 -3.07
N ALA A 65 2.22 9.20 -2.54
CA ALA A 65 2.10 10.21 -1.50
C ALA A 65 2.85 9.77 -0.23
N PHE A 66 2.75 8.50 0.15
CA PHE A 66 3.53 7.94 1.24
C PHE A 66 5.03 8.01 0.95
N ALA A 67 5.50 7.54 -0.21
CA ALA A 67 6.91 7.54 -0.56
C ALA A 67 7.53 8.96 -0.56
N GLN A 68 6.78 9.96 -1.03
CA GLN A 68 7.20 11.36 -1.01
C GLN A 68 7.28 11.96 0.41
N ASN A 69 6.52 11.41 1.36
CA ASN A 69 6.42 11.89 2.74
C ASN A 69 6.87 10.85 3.76
N VAL A 70 7.72 9.89 3.37
CA VAL A 70 8.11 8.75 4.21
C VAL A 70 8.83 9.18 5.50
N ASP A 71 9.43 10.37 5.51
CA ASP A 71 10.08 11.03 6.65
C ASP A 71 9.22 12.13 7.31
N ARG A 72 7.96 12.31 6.86
CA ARG A 72 7.03 13.33 7.35
C ARG A 72 5.59 12.81 7.37
N LEU A 73 5.33 11.82 8.21
CA LEU A 73 4.06 11.09 8.26
C LEU A 73 2.86 11.98 8.62
N GLU A 74 3.10 13.08 9.31
CA GLU A 74 2.13 14.11 9.67
C GLU A 74 1.44 14.68 8.42
N ALA A 75 2.15 14.73 7.29
CA ALA A 75 1.60 15.18 6.02
C ALA A 75 0.56 14.20 5.43
N ILE A 76 0.62 12.92 5.80
CA ILE A 76 -0.30 11.88 5.31
C ILE A 76 -1.34 11.45 6.34
N LYS A 77 -1.36 12.03 7.55
CA LYS A 77 -2.32 11.69 8.61
C LYS A 77 -3.77 11.70 8.12
N GLY A 78 -4.16 12.74 7.37
CA GLY A 78 -5.51 12.81 6.82
C GLY A 78 -5.82 11.72 5.78
N ALA A 79 -4.82 11.22 5.07
CA ALA A 79 -4.98 10.09 4.16
C ALA A 79 -5.12 8.77 4.94
N VAL A 80 -4.30 8.56 5.97
CA VAL A 80 -4.39 7.41 6.88
C VAL A 80 -5.80 7.30 7.47
N GLU A 81 -6.35 8.38 8.03
CA GLU A 81 -7.72 8.38 8.58
C GLU A 81 -8.78 7.93 7.55
N ARG A 82 -8.71 8.46 6.33
CA ARG A 82 -9.68 8.11 5.27
C ARG A 82 -9.54 6.67 4.81
N ILE A 83 -8.31 6.18 4.66
CA ILE A 83 -8.03 4.81 4.23
C ILE A 83 -8.49 3.83 5.31
N SER A 84 -8.07 4.03 6.56
CA SER A 84 -8.46 3.19 7.69
C SER A 84 -9.98 3.14 7.90
N SER A 85 -10.66 4.29 7.82
CA SER A 85 -12.14 4.29 7.88
C SER A 85 -12.78 3.45 6.78
N ARG A 86 -12.27 3.56 5.54
CA ARG A 86 -12.78 2.77 4.43
C ARG A 86 -12.50 1.28 4.62
N HIS A 87 -11.31 0.92 5.09
CA HIS A 87 -10.92 -0.45 5.36
C HIS A 87 -11.83 -1.11 6.40
N VAL A 88 -12.15 -0.42 7.50
CA VAL A 88 -13.11 -0.87 8.50
C VAL A 88 -14.50 -1.08 7.88
N ASP A 89 -14.97 -0.14 7.05
CA ASP A 89 -16.28 -0.24 6.38
C ASP A 89 -16.35 -1.41 5.38
N THR A 90 -15.22 -1.78 4.77
CA THR A 90 -15.10 -2.92 3.85
C THR A 90 -14.56 -4.19 4.52
N GLN A 91 -14.53 -4.23 5.86
CA GLN A 91 -14.13 -5.41 6.64
C GLN A 91 -12.72 -5.95 6.29
N ILE A 92 -11.80 -5.06 5.93
CA ILE A 92 -10.39 -5.41 5.78
C ILE A 92 -9.82 -5.77 7.15
N LYS A 93 -8.95 -6.77 7.16
CA LYS A 93 -8.33 -7.32 8.36
C LYS A 93 -6.80 -7.34 8.22
N PRO A 94 -6.06 -7.41 9.34
CA PRO A 94 -4.60 -7.55 9.32
C PRO A 94 -4.09 -8.70 8.43
N GLU A 95 -4.84 -9.81 8.37
CA GLU A 95 -4.50 -11.00 7.56
C GLU A 95 -4.50 -10.76 6.04
N HIS A 96 -5.12 -9.68 5.54
CA HIS A 96 -5.13 -9.36 4.11
C HIS A 96 -3.86 -8.60 3.65
N TYR A 97 -3.18 -7.91 4.56
CA TYR A 97 -2.03 -7.06 4.22
C TYR A 97 -0.84 -7.82 3.61
N PRO A 98 -0.48 -9.04 4.07
CA PRO A 98 0.60 -9.82 3.45
C PRO A 98 0.36 -10.15 1.97
N ALA A 99 -0.88 -10.43 1.58
CA ALA A 99 -1.22 -10.73 0.18
C ALA A 99 -1.04 -9.50 -0.72
N VAL A 100 -1.44 -8.33 -0.23
CA VAL A 100 -1.22 -7.04 -0.89
C VAL A 100 0.29 -6.74 -1.02
N ALA A 101 1.09 -7.00 0.02
CA ALA A 101 2.55 -6.83 -0.02
C ALA A 101 3.18 -7.69 -1.12
N TYR A 102 2.86 -8.98 -1.14
CA TYR A 102 3.37 -9.93 -2.12
C TYR A 102 3.01 -9.52 -3.55
N ALA A 103 1.75 -9.16 -3.77
CA ALA A 103 1.25 -8.74 -5.08
C ALA A 103 1.93 -7.44 -5.56
N LEU A 104 2.11 -6.47 -4.66
CA LEU A 104 2.74 -5.18 -4.98
C LEU A 104 4.23 -5.35 -5.29
N LEU A 105 4.99 -6.02 -4.43
CA LEU A 105 6.43 -6.20 -4.63
C LEU A 105 6.73 -7.03 -5.88
N SER A 106 5.93 -8.06 -6.16
CA SER A 106 6.02 -8.83 -7.41
C SER A 106 5.75 -7.95 -8.63
N ALA A 107 4.74 -7.09 -8.56
CA ALA A 107 4.41 -6.18 -9.67
C ALA A 107 5.48 -5.10 -9.90
N ILE A 108 6.12 -4.60 -8.83
CA ILE A 108 7.26 -3.69 -8.93
C ILE A 108 8.42 -4.41 -9.63
N SER A 109 8.71 -5.64 -9.22
CA SER A 109 9.76 -6.49 -9.84
C SER A 109 9.49 -6.71 -11.33
N ASP A 110 8.26 -7.10 -11.71
CA ASP A 110 7.88 -7.33 -13.11
C ASP A 110 8.06 -6.08 -13.99
N VAL A 111 7.64 -4.92 -13.50
CA VAL A 111 7.53 -3.70 -14.31
C VAL A 111 8.85 -2.94 -14.37
N LEU A 112 9.61 -2.90 -13.28
CA LEU A 112 10.90 -2.21 -13.27
C LEU A 112 12.06 -3.08 -13.75
N GLY A 113 11.88 -4.40 -13.79
CA GLY A 113 12.87 -5.36 -14.28
C GLY A 113 14.21 -5.22 -13.56
N GLU A 114 15.29 -5.02 -14.31
CA GLU A 114 16.64 -4.85 -13.76
C GLU A 114 16.78 -3.66 -12.79
N ASN A 115 15.86 -2.68 -12.83
CA ASN A 115 15.85 -1.55 -11.90
C ASN A 115 15.21 -1.87 -10.54
N ALA A 116 14.50 -3.00 -10.41
CA ALA A 116 14.02 -3.51 -9.13
C ALA A 116 15.07 -4.42 -8.49
N THR A 117 16.19 -3.82 -8.09
CA THR A 117 17.24 -4.55 -7.36
C THR A 117 16.71 -5.06 -6.01
N ASP A 118 17.39 -6.05 -5.43
CA ASP A 118 17.04 -6.59 -4.11
C ASP A 118 16.98 -5.49 -3.04
N GLU A 119 17.90 -4.53 -3.11
CA GLU A 119 17.94 -3.37 -2.22
C GLU A 119 16.67 -2.50 -2.34
N VAL A 120 16.21 -2.25 -3.57
CA VAL A 120 14.98 -1.51 -3.85
C VAL A 120 13.76 -2.29 -3.34
N LEU A 121 13.66 -3.58 -3.66
CA LEU A 121 12.53 -4.41 -3.25
C LEU A 121 12.46 -4.55 -1.71
N ASN A 122 13.59 -4.71 -1.05
CA ASN A 122 13.67 -4.74 0.42
C ASN A 122 13.22 -3.41 1.03
N ALA A 123 13.71 -2.28 0.50
CA ALA A 123 13.32 -0.96 0.99
C ALA A 123 11.82 -0.69 0.84
N TRP A 124 11.23 -1.05 -0.31
CA TRP A 124 9.79 -0.95 -0.52
C TRP A 124 8.99 -1.92 0.34
N GLY A 125 9.52 -3.12 0.61
CA GLY A 125 8.92 -4.08 1.53
C GLY A 125 8.86 -3.55 2.96
N GLU A 126 9.98 -3.04 3.48
CA GLU A 126 10.02 -2.39 4.79
C GLU A 126 9.06 -1.20 4.87
N ALA A 127 9.05 -0.36 3.85
CA ALA A 127 8.19 0.82 3.81
C ALA A 127 6.70 0.45 3.75
N TYR A 128 6.35 -0.59 3.00
CA TYR A 128 5.00 -1.13 2.98
C TYR A 128 4.58 -1.64 4.37
N LEU A 129 5.42 -2.47 5.00
CA LEU A 129 5.13 -3.02 6.33
C LEU A 129 4.94 -1.92 7.37
N PHE A 130 5.80 -0.90 7.32
CA PHE A 130 5.70 0.26 8.19
C PHE A 130 4.37 1.00 8.02
N LEU A 131 3.93 1.24 6.77
CA LEU A 131 2.62 1.86 6.51
C LEU A 131 1.45 0.95 6.90
N SER A 132 1.53 -0.36 6.62
CA SER A 132 0.46 -1.29 6.96
C SER A 132 0.22 -1.36 8.45
N ASP A 133 1.28 -1.35 9.26
CA ASP A 133 1.13 -1.37 10.71
C ASP A 133 0.44 -0.10 11.23
N ILE A 134 0.77 1.08 10.67
CA ILE A 134 0.09 2.34 11.01
C ILE A 134 -1.41 2.26 10.69
N LEU A 135 -1.75 1.70 9.51
CA LEU A 135 -3.14 1.52 9.09
C LEU A 135 -3.88 0.53 10.00
N ILE A 136 -3.27 -0.61 10.31
CA ILE A 136 -3.80 -1.65 11.20
C ILE A 136 -4.05 -1.08 12.60
N GLU A 137 -3.07 -0.40 13.19
CA GLU A 137 -3.22 0.21 14.53
C GLU A 137 -4.39 1.21 14.55
N ARG A 138 -4.58 1.98 13.46
CA ARG A 138 -5.70 2.92 13.37
C ARG A 138 -7.04 2.21 13.13
N GLU A 139 -7.08 1.19 12.30
CA GLU A 139 -8.27 0.35 12.05
C GLU A 139 -8.76 -0.31 13.33
N GLU A 140 -7.86 -0.87 14.13
CA GLU A 140 -8.19 -1.43 15.44
C GLU A 140 -8.79 -0.40 16.39
N ALA A 141 -8.27 0.84 16.40
CA ALA A 141 -8.84 1.92 17.20
C ALA A 141 -10.26 2.26 16.74
N LEU A 142 -10.49 2.36 15.43
CA LEU A 142 -11.81 2.62 14.85
C LEU A 142 -12.81 1.49 15.15
N HIS A 143 -12.39 0.23 15.13
CA HIS A 143 -13.22 -0.89 15.55
C HIS A 143 -13.67 -0.76 17.01
N ARG A 144 -12.74 -0.46 17.93
CA ARG A 144 -13.06 -0.23 19.36
C ARG A 144 -14.00 0.96 19.56
N GLU A 145 -13.82 2.04 18.81
CA GLU A 145 -14.71 3.22 18.84
C GLU A 145 -16.13 2.85 18.40
N LYS A 146 -16.28 2.04 17.33
CA LYS A 146 -17.58 1.56 16.84
C LYS A 146 -18.27 0.60 17.81
N GLU A 147 -17.53 -0.26 18.50
CA GLU A 147 -18.07 -1.18 19.50
C GLU A 147 -18.54 -0.49 20.79
N ALA A 148 -17.95 0.67 21.11
CA ALA A 148 -18.29 1.46 22.28
C ALA A 148 -19.48 2.43 22.06
N ALA A 149 -19.95 2.58 20.82
CA ALA A 149 -21.04 3.48 20.42
C ALA A 149 -22.39 2.76 20.36
#